data_AF-A0A531KI61-F1
#
_entry.id   AF-A0A531KI61-F1
#
_cell.length_a   1.000
_cell.length_b   1.000
_cell.length_c   1.000
_cell.angle_alpha   90.00
_cell.angle_beta   90.00
_cell.angle_gamma   90.00
#
_symmetry.space_group_name_H-M   'P 1'
#
loop_
_entity.id
_entity.type
_entity.pdbx_description
1 polymer ?
#
loop_
_entity_poly.entity_id
_entity_poly.type
_entity_poly.pdbx_seq_one_letter_code
_entity_poly.pdbx_strand_id
1 'polypeptide(L)'
;FSTGGRGRDPAARGSALYLKPDMASLSTGSVNFPSIVYENHPALIADLATAMKANGVLPEIEIFDLSHLHTARRLADAELLGERPHIQFVMGVQNALPAQERLLDVLLREAKLLFPQSTWTAAGIGRNQTMVMDWALARGANAVRTGLEDNIRITRERLARSNAELVGLAAASVERLGRRVAT
;
A
#
# COMPACT_ATOMS: atom_id res chain seq x y z
N PHE A 1 2.75 10.40 4.09
CA PHE A 1 4.18 10.24 4.48
C PHE A 1 4.54 8.75 4.50
N SER A 2 5.79 8.38 4.25
CA SER A 2 6.23 6.98 4.37
C SER A 2 6.86 6.75 5.74
N THR A 3 6.42 5.71 6.46
CA THR A 3 7.16 5.16 7.60
C THR A 3 7.96 3.91 7.21
N GLY A 4 8.12 3.66 5.90
CA GLY A 4 8.99 2.62 5.39
C GLY A 4 10.47 2.89 5.68
N GLY A 5 11.25 1.82 5.81
CA GLY A 5 12.68 1.90 6.09
C GLY A 5 13.45 0.77 5.42
N ARG A 6 13.93 0.98 4.19
CA ARG A 6 14.91 0.07 3.57
C ARG A 6 16.26 0.26 4.28
N GLY A 7 16.50 -0.46 5.37
CA GLY A 7 17.73 -0.35 6.17
C GLY A 7 17.85 0.93 7.00
N ARG A 8 16.74 1.61 7.28
CA ARG A 8 16.72 2.73 8.24
C ARG A 8 16.60 2.18 9.66
N ASP A 9 17.19 2.88 10.62
CA ASP A 9 16.96 2.66 12.05
C ASP A 9 15.44 2.63 12.33
N PRO A 10 14.89 1.53 12.89
CA PRO A 10 13.49 1.45 13.32
C PRO A 10 13.00 2.68 14.09
N ALA A 11 13.82 3.22 14.99
CA ALA A 11 13.46 4.39 15.81
C ALA A 11 13.23 5.66 14.97
N ALA A 12 13.90 5.79 13.83
CA ALA A 12 13.78 6.95 12.96
C ALA A 12 12.55 6.90 12.04
N ARG A 13 11.90 5.75 11.88
CA ARG A 13 10.82 5.53 10.89
C ARG A 13 9.53 6.31 11.21
N GLY A 14 9.29 6.61 12.48
CA GLY A 14 8.17 7.44 12.95
C GLY A 14 8.50 8.92 13.12
N SER A 15 9.75 9.34 12.83
CA SER A 15 10.25 10.68 13.19
C SER A 15 9.51 11.85 12.53
N ALA A 16 8.76 11.62 11.46
CA ALA A 16 7.95 12.64 10.80
C ALA A 16 6.48 12.70 11.28
N LEU A 17 6.02 11.76 12.13
CA LEU A 17 4.61 11.67 12.54
C LEU A 17 4.15 12.86 13.40
N TYR A 18 5.08 13.50 14.13
CA TYR A 18 4.76 14.71 14.92
C TYR A 18 4.34 15.91 14.04
N LEU A 19 4.64 15.87 12.73
CA LEU A 19 4.19 16.86 11.76
C LEU A 19 2.69 16.70 11.41
N LYS A 20 2.02 15.67 11.96
CA LYS A 20 0.58 15.39 11.78
C LYS A 20 0.13 15.37 10.32
N PRO A 21 0.77 14.58 9.44
CA PRO A 21 0.26 14.43 8.08
C PRO A 21 -1.12 13.78 8.09
N ASP A 22 -1.94 14.05 7.06
CA ASP A 22 -3.27 13.43 6.95
C ASP A 22 -3.17 11.89 6.99
N MET A 23 -2.18 11.35 6.27
CA MET A 23 -1.93 9.92 6.18
C MET A 23 -0.44 9.56 6.24
N ALA A 24 -0.15 8.37 6.79
CA ALA A 24 1.15 7.75 6.71
C ALA A 24 1.06 6.24 6.48
N SER A 25 2.01 5.66 5.75
CA SER A 25 2.02 4.21 5.52
C SER A 25 2.36 3.44 6.80
N LEU A 26 1.79 2.24 6.95
CA LEU A 26 2.04 1.31 8.05
C LEU A 26 2.11 -0.12 7.50
N SER A 27 3.31 -0.67 7.39
CA SER A 27 3.49 -2.08 7.03
C SER A 27 3.28 -2.96 8.27
N THR A 28 2.26 -3.82 8.26
CA THR A 28 1.85 -4.63 9.43
C THR A 28 2.50 -6.02 9.47
N GLY A 29 3.70 -6.15 8.91
CA GLY A 29 4.49 -7.38 8.97
C GLY A 29 5.83 -7.27 8.24
N SER A 30 6.72 -8.22 8.52
CA SER A 30 8.01 -8.36 7.86
C SER A 30 7.89 -9.23 6.61
N VAL A 31 8.67 -8.91 5.58
CA VAL A 31 8.70 -9.68 4.32
C VAL A 31 10.09 -9.60 3.68
N ASN A 32 10.44 -10.57 2.84
CA ASN A 32 11.67 -10.49 2.06
C ASN A 32 11.53 -9.49 0.90
N PHE A 33 12.54 -8.65 0.74
CA PHE A 33 12.75 -7.75 -0.40
C PHE A 33 13.91 -8.31 -1.26
N PRO A 34 14.24 -7.71 -2.42
CA PRO A 34 15.22 -8.29 -3.34
C PRO A 34 16.58 -8.59 -2.72
N SER A 35 17.05 -7.75 -1.81
CA SER A 35 18.39 -7.82 -1.21
C SER A 35 18.42 -7.74 0.33
N ILE A 36 17.27 -7.54 0.98
CA ILE A 36 17.15 -7.33 2.42
C ILE A 36 15.88 -7.98 2.95
N VAL A 37 15.81 -8.20 4.26
CA VAL A 37 14.52 -8.34 4.94
C VAL A 37 13.95 -6.95 5.13
N TYR A 38 12.72 -6.73 4.66
CA TYR A 38 11.96 -5.55 5.02
C TYR A 38 11.30 -5.80 6.37
N GLU A 39 12.03 -5.43 7.42
CA GLU A 39 11.68 -5.76 8.80
C GLU A 39 10.66 -4.78 9.39
N ASN A 40 9.58 -5.34 9.93
CA ASN A 40 8.59 -4.65 10.75
C ASN A 40 8.25 -5.57 11.93
N HIS A 41 9.13 -5.63 12.93
CA HIS A 41 8.87 -6.45 14.12
C HIS A 41 7.64 -5.91 14.89
N PRO A 42 6.90 -6.77 15.63
CA PRO A 42 5.63 -6.39 16.26
C PRO A 42 5.68 -5.14 17.14
N ALA A 43 6.76 -4.94 17.90
CA ALA A 43 6.93 -3.74 18.72
C ALA A 43 6.96 -2.45 17.88
N LEU A 44 7.74 -2.41 16.78
CA LEU A 44 7.79 -1.26 15.89
C LEU A 44 6.40 -0.96 15.29
N ILE A 45 5.67 -2.00 14.89
CA ILE A 45 4.32 -1.83 14.33
C ILE A 45 3.39 -1.19 15.37
N ALA A 46 3.41 -1.67 16.61
CA ALA A 46 2.61 -1.13 17.71
C ALA A 46 3.01 0.31 18.05
N ASP A 47 4.31 0.61 18.08
CA ASP A 47 4.84 1.95 18.36
C ASP A 47 4.41 2.95 17.28
N LEU A 48 4.53 2.58 16.01
CA LEU A 48 4.11 3.42 14.88
C LEU A 48 2.59 3.65 14.89
N ALA A 49 1.78 2.60 15.12
CA ALA A 49 0.33 2.72 15.20
C ALA A 49 -0.11 3.61 16.37
N THR A 50 0.55 3.46 17.53
CA THR A 50 0.32 4.31 18.71
C THR A 50 0.66 5.77 18.41
N ALA A 51 1.81 6.02 17.78
CA ALA A 51 2.23 7.37 17.39
C ALA A 51 1.28 7.99 16.36
N MET A 52 0.79 7.22 15.38
CA MET A 52 -0.20 7.68 14.41
C MET A 52 -1.51 8.07 15.11
N LYS A 53 -2.05 7.20 15.99
CA LYS A 53 -3.25 7.47 16.78
C LYS A 53 -3.10 8.73 17.63
N ALA A 54 -1.99 8.89 18.35
CA ALA A 54 -1.72 10.04 19.20
C ALA A 54 -1.63 11.37 18.41
N ASN A 55 -1.20 11.32 17.15
CA ASN A 55 -1.05 12.49 16.29
C ASN A 55 -2.25 12.71 15.34
N GLY A 56 -3.28 11.87 15.39
CA GLY A 56 -4.43 11.95 14.48
C GLY A 56 -4.09 11.61 13.02
N VAL A 57 -3.01 10.86 12.79
CA VAL A 57 -2.58 10.44 11.45
C VAL A 57 -3.32 9.18 11.05
N LEU A 58 -3.94 9.17 9.87
CA LEU A 58 -4.64 7.98 9.36
C LEU A 58 -3.63 7.00 8.71
N PRO A 59 -3.59 5.73 9.14
CA PRO A 59 -2.68 4.75 8.55
C PRO A 59 -3.20 4.24 7.20
N GLU A 60 -2.31 4.19 6.21
CA GLU A 60 -2.44 3.35 5.02
C GLU A 60 -1.75 2.00 5.26
N ILE A 61 -2.53 0.92 5.33
CA ILE A 61 -2.01 -0.40 5.68
C ILE A 61 -1.36 -1.07 4.48
N GLU A 62 -0.04 -1.24 4.52
CA GLU A 62 0.71 -1.87 3.44
C GLU A 62 0.80 -3.39 3.59
N ILE A 63 0.14 -4.10 2.67
CA ILE A 63 0.03 -5.55 2.65
C ILE A 63 0.98 -6.11 1.59
N PHE A 64 2.06 -6.75 2.04
CA PHE A 64 3.01 -7.47 1.20
C PHE A 64 2.87 -8.99 1.30
N ASP A 65 2.02 -9.47 2.22
CA ASP A 65 1.73 -10.86 2.50
C ASP A 65 0.34 -10.98 3.16
N LEU A 66 -0.37 -12.08 2.96
CA LEU A 66 -1.72 -12.31 3.52
C LEU A 66 -1.76 -12.13 5.04
N SER A 67 -0.73 -12.60 5.74
CA SER A 67 -0.64 -12.54 7.21
C SER A 67 -0.69 -11.12 7.76
N HIS A 68 -0.29 -10.11 6.97
CA HIS A 68 -0.29 -8.70 7.36
C HIS A 68 -1.71 -8.18 7.65
N LEU A 69 -2.73 -8.71 6.95
CA LEU A 69 -4.14 -8.35 7.19
C LEU A 69 -4.58 -8.75 8.60
N HIS A 70 -4.16 -9.93 9.08
CA HIS A 70 -4.49 -10.38 10.42
C HIS A 70 -3.74 -9.59 11.49
N THR A 71 -2.51 -9.14 11.22
CA THR A 71 -1.84 -8.19 12.12
C THR A 71 -2.62 -6.87 12.18
N ALA A 72 -3.07 -6.35 11.04
CA ALA A 72 -3.89 -5.14 11.03
C ALA A 72 -5.19 -5.33 11.83
N ARG A 73 -5.87 -6.49 11.71
CA ARG A 73 -7.05 -6.82 12.53
C ARG A 73 -6.74 -6.79 14.02
N ARG A 74 -5.63 -7.40 14.46
CA ARG A 74 -5.19 -7.35 15.87
C ARG A 74 -4.94 -5.93 16.37
N LEU A 75 -4.40 -5.04 15.52
CA LEU A 75 -4.25 -3.63 15.88
C LEU A 75 -5.59 -2.93 16.03
N ALA A 76 -6.59 -3.26 15.20
CA ALA A 76 -7.94 -2.73 15.32
C ALA A 76 -8.63 -3.24 16.60
N ASP A 77 -8.49 -4.53 16.92
CA ASP A 77 -9.00 -5.12 18.16
C ASP A 77 -8.36 -4.49 19.41
N ALA A 78 -7.11 -4.04 19.30
CA ALA A 78 -6.40 -3.28 20.34
C ALA A 78 -6.69 -1.77 20.30
N GLU A 79 -7.66 -1.33 19.48
CA GLU A 79 -8.05 0.07 19.27
C GLU A 79 -6.92 0.98 18.75
N LEU A 80 -5.82 0.43 18.24
CA LEU A 80 -4.71 1.18 17.63
C LEU A 80 -4.99 1.56 16.17
N LEU A 81 -5.93 0.85 15.54
CA LEU A 81 -6.41 1.09 14.17
C LEU A 81 -7.93 1.25 14.19
N GLY A 82 -8.49 2.09 13.31
CA GLY A 82 -9.94 2.19 13.15
C GLY A 82 -10.54 1.02 12.36
N GLU A 83 -11.86 0.82 12.47
CA GLU A 83 -12.60 -0.24 11.76
C GLU A 83 -12.72 -0.03 10.23
N ARG A 84 -12.23 1.11 9.72
CA ARG A 84 -12.31 1.51 8.30
C ARG A 84 -10.94 1.87 7.72
N PRO A 85 -9.93 0.99 7.78
CA PRO A 85 -8.61 1.32 7.26
C PRO A 85 -8.64 1.51 5.74
N HIS A 86 -7.67 2.28 5.22
CA HIS A 86 -7.29 2.19 3.81
C HIS A 86 -6.23 1.10 3.66
N ILE A 87 -6.48 0.11 2.82
CA ILE A 87 -5.61 -1.06 2.63
C ILE A 87 -4.94 -0.97 1.26
N GLN A 88 -3.61 -1.07 1.22
CA GLN A 88 -2.82 -1.11 0.01
C GLN A 88 -2.17 -2.47 -0.19
N PHE A 89 -2.59 -3.19 -1.22
CA PHE A 89 -1.96 -4.46 -1.62
C PHE A 89 -0.75 -4.17 -2.52
N VAL A 90 0.46 -4.52 -2.07
CA VAL A 90 1.69 -4.29 -2.82
C VAL A 90 2.13 -5.60 -3.47
N MET A 91 2.17 -5.63 -4.80
CA MET A 91 2.39 -6.84 -5.59
C MET A 91 3.57 -6.71 -6.56
N GLY A 92 4.35 -7.78 -6.69
CA GLY A 92 5.43 -7.87 -7.67
C GLY A 92 6.80 -7.39 -7.18
N VAL A 93 6.96 -7.13 -5.88
CA VAL A 93 8.30 -7.02 -5.27
C VAL A 93 8.96 -8.39 -5.32
N GLN A 94 10.18 -8.48 -5.84
CA GLN A 94 10.93 -9.73 -5.86
C GLN A 94 11.11 -10.25 -4.42
N ASN A 95 10.86 -11.55 -4.24
CA ASN A 95 10.85 -12.28 -2.95
C ASN A 95 9.64 -12.01 -2.02
N ALA A 96 8.67 -11.19 -2.42
CA ALA A 96 7.42 -10.96 -1.68
C ALA A 96 6.19 -11.48 -2.48
N LEU A 97 4.99 -10.96 -2.19
CA LEU A 97 3.76 -11.30 -2.92
C LEU A 97 3.90 -11.04 -4.43
N PRO A 98 3.78 -12.07 -5.29
CA PRO A 98 3.90 -11.91 -6.73
C PRO A 98 2.66 -11.26 -7.33
N ALA A 99 2.82 -10.53 -8.44
CA ALA A 99 1.73 -9.96 -9.21
C ALA A 99 0.97 -11.05 -9.99
N GLN A 100 0.01 -11.70 -9.32
CA GLN A 100 -0.90 -12.68 -9.92
C GLN A 100 -2.34 -12.33 -9.55
N GLU A 101 -3.21 -12.23 -10.55
CA GLU A 101 -4.60 -11.80 -10.37
C GLU A 101 -5.35 -12.63 -9.33
N ARG A 102 -5.22 -13.96 -9.39
CA ARG A 102 -5.85 -14.89 -8.42
C ARG A 102 -5.47 -14.61 -6.96
N LEU A 103 -4.26 -14.07 -6.70
CA LEU A 103 -3.80 -13.78 -5.34
C LEU A 103 -4.40 -12.47 -4.83
N LEU A 104 -4.61 -11.49 -5.72
CA LEU A 104 -5.39 -10.30 -5.38
C LEU A 104 -6.81 -10.70 -4.95
N ASP A 105 -7.44 -11.64 -5.65
CA ASP A 105 -8.78 -12.12 -5.28
C ASP A 105 -8.83 -12.80 -3.92
N VAL A 106 -7.77 -13.54 -3.54
CA VAL A 106 -7.64 -14.12 -2.19
C VAL A 106 -7.54 -13.03 -1.14
N LEU A 107 -6.66 -12.04 -1.36
CA LEU A 107 -6.45 -10.93 -0.44
C LEU A 107 -7.70 -10.06 -0.26
N LEU A 108 -8.44 -9.81 -1.33
CA LEU A 108 -9.68 -9.03 -1.28
C LEU A 108 -10.79 -9.75 -0.52
N ARG A 109 -10.92 -11.08 -0.69
CA ARG A 109 -11.87 -11.86 0.11
C ARG A 109 -11.53 -11.79 1.59
N GLU A 110 -10.26 -11.97 1.93
CA GLU A 110 -9.82 -11.92 3.33
C GLU A 110 -10.00 -10.51 3.93
N ALA A 111 -9.59 -9.48 3.21
CA ALA A 111 -9.75 -8.09 3.65
C ALA A 111 -11.22 -7.73 3.87
N LYS A 112 -12.14 -8.20 3.01
CA LYS A 112 -13.57 -7.98 3.18
C LYS A 112 -14.15 -8.68 4.41
N LEU A 113 -13.62 -9.85 4.78
CA LEU A 113 -14.02 -10.56 6.00
C LEU A 113 -13.54 -9.81 7.26
N LEU A 114 -12.29 -9.35 7.26
CA LEU A 114 -11.66 -8.70 8.41
C LEU A 114 -12.06 -7.23 8.59
N PHE A 115 -12.29 -6.54 7.47
CA PHE A 115 -12.62 -5.11 7.40
C PHE A 115 -13.69 -4.84 6.34
N PRO A 116 -14.97 -5.18 6.60
CA PRO A 116 -16.06 -5.01 5.63
C PRO A 116 -16.27 -3.56 5.14
N GLN A 117 -15.79 -2.58 5.92
CA GLN A 117 -15.92 -1.15 5.64
C GLN A 117 -14.59 -0.50 5.21
N SER A 118 -13.55 -1.28 4.96
CA SER A 118 -12.28 -0.77 4.45
C SER A 118 -12.43 -0.18 3.04
N THR A 119 -11.54 0.76 2.74
CA THR A 119 -11.26 1.16 1.36
C THR A 119 -9.93 0.53 0.94
N TRP A 120 -9.69 0.40 -0.36
CA TRP A 120 -8.46 -0.24 -0.81
C TRP A 120 -7.94 0.24 -2.16
N THR A 121 -6.65 -0.05 -2.38
CA THR A 121 -5.90 0.11 -3.63
C THR A 121 -4.96 -1.08 -3.81
N ALA A 122 -4.46 -1.29 -5.03
CA ALA A 122 -3.38 -2.24 -5.28
C ALA A 122 -2.28 -1.59 -6.13
N ALA A 123 -1.04 -1.85 -5.76
CA ALA A 123 0.16 -1.28 -6.35
C ALA A 123 1.00 -2.39 -6.99
N GLY A 124 1.20 -2.30 -8.31
CA GLY A 124 2.09 -3.19 -9.04
C GLY A 124 3.49 -2.60 -9.17
N ILE A 125 4.51 -3.34 -8.77
CA ILE A 125 5.90 -2.87 -8.84
C ILE A 125 6.51 -3.12 -10.23
N GLY A 126 7.20 -2.10 -10.74
CA GLY A 126 7.90 -2.10 -12.02
C GLY A 126 6.98 -2.38 -13.20
N ARG A 127 7.32 -3.41 -13.98
CA ARG A 127 6.54 -3.81 -15.16
C ARG A 127 5.09 -4.21 -14.85
N ASN A 128 4.78 -4.48 -13.59
CA ASN A 128 3.45 -4.92 -13.17
C ASN A 128 2.49 -3.76 -12.88
N GLN A 129 2.95 -2.50 -12.90
CA GLN A 129 2.15 -1.34 -12.46
C GLN A 129 0.81 -1.23 -13.19
N THR A 130 0.83 -1.18 -14.52
CA THR A 130 -0.41 -1.04 -15.33
C THR A 130 -1.34 -2.23 -15.13
N MET A 131 -0.79 -3.45 -15.17
CA MET A 131 -1.57 -4.68 -15.05
C MET A 131 -2.30 -4.78 -13.69
N VAL A 132 -1.61 -4.49 -12.58
CA VAL A 132 -2.21 -4.52 -11.24
C VAL A 132 -3.22 -3.39 -11.07
N MET A 133 -2.94 -2.20 -11.62
CA MET A 133 -3.90 -1.09 -11.61
C MET A 133 -5.19 -1.44 -12.35
N ASP A 134 -5.09 -2.09 -13.52
CA ASP A 134 -6.26 -2.51 -14.29
C ASP A 134 -7.08 -3.56 -13.52
N TRP A 135 -6.42 -4.53 -12.86
CA TRP A 135 -7.10 -5.49 -11.96
C TRP A 135 -7.82 -4.81 -10.80
N ALA A 136 -7.19 -3.81 -10.19
CA ALA A 136 -7.74 -3.05 -9.08
C ALA A 136 -9.00 -2.28 -9.51
N LEU A 137 -8.90 -1.57 -10.63
CA LEU A 137 -10.01 -0.79 -11.17
C LEU A 137 -11.19 -1.67 -11.59
N ALA A 138 -10.93 -2.82 -12.22
CA ALA A 138 -11.96 -3.80 -12.60
C ALA A 138 -12.74 -4.36 -11.40
N ARG A 139 -12.15 -4.31 -10.21
CA ARG A 139 -12.74 -4.76 -8.94
C ARG A 139 -13.28 -3.62 -8.09
N GLY A 140 -13.35 -2.41 -8.64
CA GLY A 140 -13.93 -1.26 -7.95
C GLY A 140 -13.04 -0.69 -6.84
N ALA A 141 -11.71 -0.79 -6.96
CA ALA A 141 -10.79 -0.14 -6.01
C ALA A 141 -11.15 1.33 -5.77
N ASN A 142 -10.92 1.81 -4.55
CA ASN A 142 -11.22 3.18 -4.14
C ASN A 142 -10.17 4.18 -4.63
N ALA A 143 -8.93 3.72 -4.83
CA ALA A 143 -7.82 4.51 -5.35
C ALA A 143 -6.95 3.66 -6.30
N VAL A 144 -6.03 4.34 -6.98
CA VAL A 144 -4.96 3.72 -7.77
C VAL A 144 -3.62 4.32 -7.36
N ARG A 145 -2.55 3.52 -7.38
CA ARG A 145 -1.20 3.97 -7.08
C ARG A 145 -0.31 3.89 -8.32
N THR A 146 0.44 4.96 -8.56
CA THR A 146 1.44 5.06 -9.63
C THR A 146 2.53 6.05 -9.23
N GLY A 147 3.72 5.90 -9.78
CA GLY A 147 4.80 6.87 -9.59
C GLY A 147 6.17 6.26 -9.81
N LEU A 148 7.17 7.13 -9.90
CA LEU A 148 8.57 6.76 -10.08
C LEU A 148 9.13 5.92 -8.92
N GLU A 149 8.48 5.95 -7.75
CA GLU A 149 8.79 5.05 -6.63
C GLU A 149 8.61 3.57 -7.02
N ASP A 150 7.54 3.27 -7.75
CA ASP A 150 7.17 1.90 -8.10
C ASP A 150 7.66 1.51 -9.50
N ASN A 151 7.68 2.46 -10.44
CA ASN A 151 8.04 2.21 -11.83
C ASN A 151 8.60 3.46 -12.53
N ILE A 152 9.78 3.32 -13.13
CA ILE A 152 10.46 4.40 -13.86
C ILE A 152 10.18 4.40 -15.37
N ARG A 153 9.36 3.46 -15.88
CA ARG A 153 9.17 3.20 -17.32
C ARG A 153 7.71 3.36 -17.76
N ILE A 154 7.50 3.85 -18.99
CA ILE A 154 6.19 3.85 -19.65
C ILE A 154 6.05 2.64 -20.57
N THR A 155 7.12 2.32 -21.29
CA THR A 155 7.26 1.08 -22.05
C THR A 155 8.58 0.42 -21.67
N ARG A 156 8.83 -0.81 -22.14
CA ARG A 156 10.09 -1.50 -21.89
C ARG A 156 11.30 -0.65 -22.34
N GLU A 157 11.16 0.09 -23.44
CA GLU A 157 12.21 0.90 -24.06
C GLU A 157 12.22 2.35 -23.58
N ARG A 158 11.14 2.85 -22.97
CA ARG A 158 10.97 4.29 -22.66
C ARG A 158 10.81 4.57 -21.18
N LEU A 159 11.67 5.44 -20.63
CA LEU A 159 11.52 6.00 -19.29
C LEU A 159 10.35 6.98 -19.22
N ALA A 160 9.74 7.08 -18.04
CA ALA A 160 8.79 8.13 -17.72
C ALA A 160 9.52 9.48 -17.59
N ARG A 161 8.95 10.54 -18.18
CA ARG A 161 9.50 11.89 -18.10
C ARG A 161 9.24 12.55 -16.75
N SER A 162 8.17 12.14 -16.07
CA SER A 162 7.79 12.68 -14.77
C SER A 162 6.74 11.78 -14.09
N ASN A 163 6.53 11.99 -12.79
CA ASN A 163 5.35 11.44 -12.10
C ASN A 163 4.04 11.87 -12.76
N ALA A 164 3.96 13.11 -13.25
CA ALA A 164 2.75 13.62 -13.92
C ALA A 164 2.40 12.82 -15.19
N GLU A 165 3.40 12.37 -15.96
CA GLU A 165 3.15 11.49 -17.11
C GLU A 165 2.54 10.15 -16.69
N LEU A 166 3.05 9.55 -15.61
CA LEU A 166 2.51 8.31 -15.05
C LEU A 166 1.08 8.51 -14.50
N VAL A 167 0.82 9.63 -13.82
CA VAL A 167 -0.52 10.00 -13.33
C VAL A 167 -1.51 10.19 -14.48
N GLY A 168 -1.09 10.82 -15.59
CA GLY A 168 -1.93 10.97 -16.78
C GLY A 168 -2.38 9.63 -17.37
N LEU A 169 -1.50 8.62 -17.36
CA LEU A 169 -1.86 7.26 -17.78
C LEU A 169 -2.84 6.60 -16.82
N ALA A 170 -2.65 6.77 -15.51
CA ALA A 170 -3.58 6.25 -14.51
C ALA A 170 -4.97 6.90 -14.62
N ALA A 171 -5.04 8.22 -14.79
CA ALA A 171 -6.29 8.95 -15.02
C ALA A 171 -7.02 8.46 -16.28
N ALA A 172 -6.30 8.29 -17.40
CA ALA A 172 -6.87 7.74 -18.62
C ALA A 172 -7.41 6.30 -18.44
N SER A 173 -6.76 5.47 -17.61
CA SER A 173 -7.28 4.15 -17.27
C SER A 173 -8.57 4.21 -16.44
N VAL A 174 -8.67 5.15 -15.49
CA VAL A 174 -9.89 5.39 -14.71
C VAL A 174 -11.04 5.80 -15.63
N GLU A 175 -10.81 6.76 -16.53
CA GLU A 175 -11.80 7.26 -17.49
C GLU A 175 -12.26 6.20 -18.48
N ARG A 176 -11.33 5.36 -18.99
CA ARG A 176 -11.65 4.25 -19.91
C ARG A 176 -12.63 3.25 -19.30
N LEU A 177 -12.67 3.12 -17.98
CA LEU A 177 -13.60 2.25 -17.24
C LEU A 177 -14.88 2.98 -16.83
N GLY A 178 -15.16 4.16 -17.40
CA GLY A 178 -16.37 4.94 -17.12
C GLY A 178 -16.41 5.53 -15.72
N ARG A 179 -15.27 5.62 -15.03
CA ARG A 179 -15.15 6.23 -13.69
C ARG A 179 -14.59 7.63 -13.80
N ARG A 180 -14.82 8.44 -12.76
CA ARG A 180 -14.29 9.80 -12.63
C ARG A 180 -13.14 9.82 -11.63
N VAL A 181 -12.07 10.55 -11.96
CA VAL A 181 -10.98 10.85 -11.01
C VAL A 181 -11.53 11.70 -9.85
N ALA A 182 -11.21 11.31 -8.61
CA ALA A 182 -11.67 12.01 -7.41
C ALA A 182 -11.11 13.44 -7.32
N THR A 183 -11.87 14.34 -6.71
CA THR A 183 -11.54 15.77 -6.50
C THR A 183 -11.22 16.06 -5.05
#